data_AF-A0A1A8BNX7-F1
#
_entry.id   AF-A0A1A8BNX7-F1
#
_cell.length_a   1.000
_cell.length_b   1.000
_cell.length_c   1.000
_cell.angle_alpha   90.00
_cell.angle_beta   90.00
_cell.angle_gamma   90.00
#
_symmetry.space_group_name_H-M   'P 1'
#
loop_
_entity.id
_entity.type
_entity.pdbx_description
1 polymer ?
#
loop_
_entity_poly.entity_id
_entity_poly.type
_entity_poly.pdbx_seq_one_letter_code
_entity_poly.pdbx_strand_id
1 'polypeptide(L)'
;MRLLWGFGPPPWHVPKTTGKRSLRVGVGAVPPGVSTFPAPHRTTLPVSLHLDQGPTRLEALLDTGAAECFIDHGLVTRLKIPLTALDRPIPVTSVDGRPIMPYPLTHRTQGLHMTIDQHRETLHFLVIQAPATPLILGHSWFCRHEPHISWSTS
;
A
#
# COMPACT_ATOMS: atom_id res chain seq x y z
N MET A 1 -21.38 15.96 16.48
CA MET A 1 -21.47 15.94 15.01
C MET A 1 -21.69 14.49 14.58
N ARG A 2 -22.80 14.21 13.90
CA ARG A 2 -23.39 12.87 13.72
C ARG A 2 -23.15 12.44 12.27
N LEU A 3 -22.39 11.36 12.04
CA LEU A 3 -22.21 10.80 10.69
C LEU A 3 -23.12 9.58 10.55
N LEU A 4 -24.06 9.68 9.59
CA LEU A 4 -25.00 8.63 9.21
C LEU A 4 -24.30 7.66 8.24
N TRP A 5 -24.42 6.37 8.51
CA TRP A 5 -24.03 5.29 7.61
C TRP A 5 -25.10 5.14 6.52
N GLY A 6 -24.71 5.36 5.26
CA GLY A 6 -25.58 5.16 4.09
C GLY A 6 -25.42 3.75 3.52
N PHE A 7 -26.53 3.01 3.46
CA PHE A 7 -26.69 1.71 2.80
C PHE A 7 -26.96 1.87 1.29
N GLY A 8 -26.45 0.93 0.48
CA GLY A 8 -27.04 0.53 -0.81
C GLY A 8 -26.08 0.50 -2.03
N PRO A 9 -25.93 -0.63 -2.76
CA PRO A 9 -25.23 -0.67 -4.04
C PRO A 9 -26.18 -0.36 -5.23
N PRO A 10 -25.70 0.26 -6.33
CA PRO A 10 -26.49 0.45 -7.54
C PRO A 10 -26.45 -0.78 -8.47
N PRO A 11 -27.53 -1.07 -9.24
CA PRO A 11 -27.52 -2.11 -10.26
C PRO A 11 -26.96 -1.56 -11.59
N TRP A 12 -26.05 -2.29 -12.22
CA TRP A 12 -25.57 -1.97 -13.57
C TRP A 12 -26.20 -2.93 -14.59
N HIS A 13 -26.96 -2.38 -15.53
CA HIS A 13 -27.46 -3.07 -16.71
C HIS A 13 -26.49 -2.85 -17.90
N VAL A 14 -26.14 -3.93 -18.60
CA VAL A 14 -25.32 -3.92 -19.82
C VAL A 14 -26.22 -4.09 -21.05
N PRO A 15 -26.15 -3.22 -22.07
CA PRO A 15 -26.67 -3.55 -23.40
C PRO A 15 -25.57 -4.17 -24.26
N LYS A 16 -25.86 -5.34 -24.82
CA LYS A 16 -25.09 -5.96 -25.92
C LYS A 16 -25.43 -5.24 -27.23
N THR A 17 -24.43 -4.85 -28.01
CA THR A 17 -24.59 -4.64 -29.45
C THR A 17 -23.44 -5.27 -30.23
N THR A 18 -23.80 -5.99 -31.29
CA THR A 18 -22.93 -6.68 -32.24
C THR A 18 -22.90 -5.85 -33.52
N GLY A 19 -21.71 -5.55 -34.06
CA GLY A 19 -21.60 -4.83 -35.33
C GLY A 19 -20.18 -4.84 -35.89
N LYS A 20 -19.90 -5.75 -36.83
CA LYS A 20 -18.68 -5.77 -37.65
C LYS A 20 -18.73 -4.64 -38.68
N ARG A 21 -17.75 -3.74 -38.67
CA ARG A 21 -17.32 -3.00 -39.87
C ARG A 21 -15.80 -2.87 -39.89
N SER A 22 -15.20 -3.49 -40.90
CA SER A 22 -13.78 -3.42 -41.26
C SER A 22 -13.52 -2.15 -42.05
N LEU A 23 -12.54 -1.35 -41.62
CA LEU A 23 -11.89 -0.33 -42.43
C LEU A 23 -10.38 -0.61 -42.39
N ARG A 24 -9.85 -1.06 -43.53
CA ARG A 24 -8.40 -1.12 -43.77
C ARG A 24 -7.97 0.21 -44.36
N VAL A 25 -7.08 0.93 -43.70
CA VAL A 25 -6.30 2.03 -44.30
C VAL A 25 -4.89 2.01 -43.72
N GLY A 26 -3.91 1.85 -44.62
CA GLY A 26 -2.57 2.47 -44.57
C GLY A 26 -1.59 2.03 -43.50
N VAL A 27 -0.65 1.16 -43.87
CA VAL A 27 0.61 0.96 -43.15
C VAL A 27 1.47 2.22 -43.31
N GLY A 28 1.57 3.00 -42.23
CA GLY A 28 2.69 3.90 -41.98
C GLY A 28 3.32 3.47 -40.66
N ALA A 29 4.52 2.91 -40.72
CA ALA A 29 5.25 2.48 -39.53
C ALA A 29 5.61 3.70 -38.68
N VAL A 30 4.87 3.90 -37.58
CA VAL A 30 5.32 4.74 -36.48
C VAL A 30 6.29 3.86 -35.68
N PRO A 31 7.55 4.26 -35.47
CA PRO A 31 8.40 3.53 -34.53
C PRO A 31 7.66 3.50 -33.18
N PRO A 32 7.68 2.39 -32.42
CA PRO A 32 7.07 2.36 -31.10
C PRO A 32 7.82 3.39 -30.26
N GLY A 33 7.23 4.57 -30.14
CA GLY A 33 7.56 5.51 -29.09
C GLY A 33 7.31 4.74 -27.81
N VAL A 34 8.39 4.28 -27.19
CA VAL A 34 8.36 3.87 -25.79
C VAL A 34 7.80 5.09 -25.09
N SER A 35 6.54 5.01 -24.69
CA SER A 35 6.01 5.91 -23.70
C SER A 35 6.78 5.57 -22.43
N THR A 36 7.94 6.21 -22.26
CA THR A 36 8.65 6.30 -20.99
C THR A 36 7.81 7.22 -20.12
N PHE A 37 6.62 6.77 -19.72
CA PHE A 37 6.12 7.24 -18.44
C PHE A 37 7.21 6.86 -17.44
N PRO A 38 7.89 7.81 -16.80
CA PRO A 38 8.79 7.46 -15.73
C PRO A 38 8.00 6.58 -14.76
N ALA A 39 8.64 5.51 -14.29
CA ALA A 39 8.04 4.70 -13.25
C ALA A 39 7.58 5.64 -12.14
N PRO A 40 6.35 5.48 -11.60
CA PRO A 40 5.81 6.40 -10.62
C PRO A 40 6.85 6.57 -9.50
N HIS A 41 7.16 7.83 -9.21
CA HIS A 41 8.12 8.15 -8.17
C HIS A 41 7.59 7.61 -6.84
N ARG A 42 8.27 6.60 -6.29
CA ARG A 42 7.99 6.07 -4.95
C ARG A 42 9.01 6.64 -4.00
N THR A 43 8.55 7.41 -3.03
CA THR A 43 9.40 7.87 -1.93
C THR A 43 9.53 6.72 -0.94
N THR A 44 10.73 6.14 -0.85
CA THR A 44 11.02 5.07 0.10
C THR A 44 12.02 5.51 1.14
N LEU A 45 11.97 4.86 2.30
CA LEU A 45 12.90 5.02 3.39
C LEU A 45 13.55 3.66 3.68
N PRO A 46 14.90 3.56 3.63
CA PRO A 46 15.60 2.35 4.06
C PRO A 46 15.37 2.12 5.55
N VAL A 47 14.92 0.91 5.90
CA VAL A 47 14.71 0.50 7.29
C VAL A 47 15.35 -0.84 7.56
N SER A 48 15.63 -1.12 8.83
CA SER A 48 16.06 -2.45 9.29
C SER A 48 15.12 -2.96 10.37
N LEU A 49 14.46 -4.10 10.12
CA LEU A 49 13.68 -4.81 11.13
C LEU A 49 14.59 -5.76 11.90
N HIS A 50 14.56 -5.70 13.23
CA HIS A 50 15.33 -6.58 14.11
C HIS A 50 14.46 -7.75 14.52
N LEU A 51 14.75 -8.93 13.97
CA LEU A 51 14.05 -10.17 14.21
C LEU A 51 14.97 -11.17 14.91
N ASP A 52 14.42 -12.24 15.48
CA ASP A 52 15.19 -13.29 16.18
C ASP A 52 16.21 -13.97 15.25
N GLN A 53 15.88 -14.07 13.96
CA GLN A 53 16.73 -14.62 12.90
C GLN A 53 17.81 -13.64 12.41
N GLY A 54 17.83 -12.41 12.93
CA GLY A 54 18.76 -11.35 12.56
C GLY A 54 18.09 -10.15 11.87
N PRO A 55 18.85 -9.06 11.67
CA PRO A 55 18.34 -7.84 11.06
C PRO A 55 18.01 -8.06 9.57
N THR A 56 16.84 -7.58 9.14
CA THR A 56 16.40 -7.61 7.74
C THR A 56 16.25 -6.19 7.21
N ARG A 57 17.01 -5.83 6.18
CA ARG A 57 16.90 -4.53 5.51
C ARG A 57 15.75 -4.53 4.51
N LEU A 58 14.94 -3.48 4.52
CA LEU A 58 13.78 -3.28 3.65
C LEU A 58 13.71 -1.82 3.19
N GLU A 59 12.95 -1.57 2.12
CA GLU A 59 12.53 -0.24 1.72
C GLU A 59 11.05 -0.06 2.13
N ALA A 60 10.79 0.88 3.04
CA ALA A 60 9.43 1.23 3.44
C ALA A 60 8.89 2.32 2.52
N LEU A 61 7.68 2.14 1.98
CA LEU A 61 6.98 3.21 1.27
C LEU A 61 6.54 4.29 2.27
N LEU A 62 6.87 5.53 1.99
CA LEU A 62 6.32 6.70 2.67
C LEU A 62 5.00 7.08 2.00
N ASP A 63 3.87 6.86 2.68
CA ASP A 63 2.55 7.11 2.12
C ASP A 63 1.66 7.86 3.12
N THR A 64 1.62 9.18 3.00
CA THR A 64 0.71 10.02 3.80
C THR A 64 -0.78 9.77 3.51
N GLY A 65 -1.12 9.10 2.39
CA GLY A 65 -2.48 8.71 2.03
C GLY A 65 -2.94 7.41 2.69
N ALA A 66 -2.02 6.61 3.23
CA ALA A 66 -2.32 5.43 4.02
C ALA A 66 -2.67 5.86 5.46
N ALA A 67 -3.84 5.48 5.99
CA ALA A 67 -4.25 5.91 7.33
C ALA A 67 -3.33 5.37 8.45
N GLU A 68 -2.85 4.14 8.30
CA GLU A 68 -2.02 3.44 9.28
C GLU A 68 -0.76 2.86 8.63
N CYS A 69 0.16 2.35 9.45
CA CYS A 69 1.28 1.55 8.97
C CYS A 69 0.83 0.14 8.57
N PHE A 70 1.26 -0.30 7.39
CA PHE A 70 0.87 -1.59 6.83
C PHE A 70 2.07 -2.47 6.48
N ILE A 71 1.89 -3.78 6.55
CA ILE A 71 2.87 -4.78 6.13
C ILE A 71 2.19 -5.85 5.28
N ASP A 72 2.89 -6.31 4.24
CA ASP A 72 2.39 -7.37 3.37
C ASP A 72 2.40 -8.74 4.07
N HIS A 73 1.33 -9.49 3.90
CA HIS A 73 1.15 -10.83 4.45
C HIS A 73 2.24 -11.81 3.97
N GLY A 74 2.67 -11.71 2.71
CA GLY A 74 3.76 -12.52 2.17
C GLY A 74 5.09 -12.22 2.86
N LEU A 75 5.39 -10.95 3.12
CA LEU A 75 6.56 -10.53 3.90
C LEU A 75 6.51 -11.09 5.33
N VAL A 76 5.37 -10.92 6.02
CA VAL A 76 5.15 -11.46 7.37
C VAL A 76 5.43 -12.96 7.41
N THR A 77 4.86 -13.70 6.46
CA THR A 77 5.01 -15.16 6.37
C THR A 77 6.47 -15.56 6.14
N ARG A 78 7.14 -14.91 5.18
CA ARG A 78 8.54 -15.20 4.83
C ARG A 78 9.48 -14.93 6.00
N LEU A 79 9.27 -13.84 6.72
CA LEU A 79 10.12 -13.41 7.85
C LEU A 79 9.71 -14.05 9.18
N LYS A 80 8.66 -14.87 9.19
CA LYS A 80 8.09 -15.53 10.38
C LYS A 80 7.75 -14.52 11.48
N ILE A 81 7.20 -13.36 11.09
CA ILE A 81 6.81 -12.32 12.02
C ILE A 81 5.56 -12.77 12.80
N PRO A 82 5.59 -12.78 14.14
CA PRO A 82 4.43 -13.16 14.93
C PRO A 82 3.32 -12.11 14.84
N LEU A 83 2.08 -12.60 14.74
CA LEU A 83 0.88 -11.78 14.62
C LEU A 83 0.04 -11.82 15.91
N THR A 84 -0.75 -10.78 16.09
CA THR A 84 -1.79 -10.68 17.12
C THR A 84 -3.11 -10.31 16.44
N ALA A 85 -4.17 -11.04 16.78
CA ALA A 85 -5.52 -10.71 16.34
C ALA A 85 -5.93 -9.33 16.89
N LEU A 86 -6.69 -8.58 16.11
CA LEU A 86 -7.27 -7.32 16.54
C LEU A 86 -8.51 -7.58 17.40
N ASP A 87 -8.70 -6.79 18.46
CA ASP A 87 -9.89 -6.87 19.31
C ASP A 87 -11.18 -6.63 18.53
N ARG A 88 -11.10 -5.82 17.47
CA ARG A 88 -12.19 -5.53 16.54
C ARG A 88 -11.65 -5.51 15.11
N PRO A 89 -12.31 -6.18 14.15
CA PRO A 89 -11.93 -6.07 12.75
C PRO A 89 -12.05 -4.64 12.24
N ILE A 90 -11.13 -4.22 11.36
CA ILE A 90 -11.07 -2.86 10.83
C ILE A 90 -11.38 -2.91 9.32
N PRO A 91 -12.51 -2.33 8.87
CA PRO A 91 -12.78 -2.16 7.44
C PRO A 91 -11.91 -1.03 6.88
N VAL A 92 -11.00 -1.36 5.95
CA VAL A 92 -10.15 -0.38 5.27
C VAL A 92 -10.38 -0.47 3.77
N THR A 93 -10.53 0.70 3.13
CA THR A 93 -10.66 0.83 1.69
C THR A 93 -9.56 1.75 1.14
N SER A 94 -9.14 1.52 -0.10
CA SER A 94 -8.33 2.46 -0.86
C SER A 94 -9.13 3.71 -1.24
N VAL A 95 -8.44 4.71 -1.79
CA VAL A 95 -9.01 6.01 -2.17
C VAL A 95 -10.10 5.92 -3.25
N ASP A 96 -10.11 4.86 -4.05
CA ASP A 96 -11.16 4.56 -5.04
C ASP A 96 -12.36 3.78 -4.43
N GLY A 97 -12.38 3.61 -3.10
CA GLY A 97 -13.44 2.94 -2.37
C GLY A 97 -13.35 1.40 -2.40
N ARG A 98 -12.31 0.82 -3.00
CA ARG A 98 -12.15 -0.63 -3.04
C ARG A 98 -11.63 -1.16 -1.70
N PRO A 99 -12.11 -2.32 -1.22
CA PRO A 99 -11.55 -2.97 -0.04
C PRO A 99 -10.06 -3.27 -0.17
N ILE A 100 -9.29 -2.94 0.88
CA ILE A 100 -7.91 -3.44 1.02
C ILE A 100 -8.00 -4.85 1.60
N MET A 101 -7.38 -5.82 0.94
CA MET A 101 -7.43 -7.21 1.37
C MET A 101 -6.34 -7.52 2.42
N PRO A 102 -6.60 -8.42 3.38
CA PRO A 102 -7.90 -9.06 3.64
C PRO A 102 -8.93 -8.04 4.17
N TYR A 103 -10.21 -8.22 3.84
CA TYR A 103 -11.26 -7.31 4.28
C TYR A 103 -12.33 -8.03 5.10
N PRO A 104 -12.62 -7.61 6.34
CA PRO A 104 -11.91 -6.57 7.11
C PRO A 104 -10.52 -7.03 7.55
N LEU A 105 -9.66 -6.08 7.93
CA LEU A 105 -8.38 -6.38 8.56
C LEU A 105 -8.63 -6.98 9.95
N THR A 106 -7.94 -8.07 10.26
CA THR A 106 -8.15 -8.84 11.49
C THR A 106 -6.87 -9.03 12.31
N HIS A 107 -5.71 -8.69 11.75
CA HIS A 107 -4.42 -8.95 12.38
C HIS A 107 -3.48 -7.76 12.27
N ARG A 108 -2.62 -7.63 13.28
CA ARG A 108 -1.43 -6.78 13.28
C ARG A 108 -0.21 -7.60 13.66
N THR A 109 0.98 -7.09 13.37
CA THR A 109 2.21 -7.64 13.94
C THR A 109 2.24 -7.43 15.45
N GLN A 110 2.99 -8.28 16.16
CA GLN A 110 3.55 -7.89 17.44
C GLN A 110 4.49 -6.67 17.27
N GLY A 111 4.97 -6.11 18.38
CA GLY A 111 5.85 -4.95 18.35
C GLY A 111 7.13 -5.29 17.58
N LEU A 112 7.34 -4.65 16.43
CA LEU A 112 8.53 -4.82 15.61
C LEU A 112 9.54 -3.72 15.91
N HIS A 113 10.73 -4.12 16.33
CA HIS A 113 11.85 -3.21 16.48
C HIS A 113 12.38 -2.83 15.10
N MET A 114 12.32 -1.53 14.80
CA MET A 114 12.74 -0.96 13.52
C MET A 114 13.83 0.09 13.76
N THR A 115 14.79 0.14 12.85
CA THR A 115 15.80 1.21 12.78
C THR A 115 15.69 1.94 11.46
N ILE A 116 15.67 3.26 11.54
CA ILE A 116 15.76 4.20 10.43
C ILE A 116 16.99 5.05 10.72
N ASP A 117 18.06 4.91 9.95
CA ASP A 117 19.36 5.54 10.22
C ASP A 117 19.82 5.34 11.69
N GLN A 118 19.84 6.40 12.50
CA GLN A 118 20.18 6.35 13.93
C GLN A 118 18.94 6.27 14.84
N HIS A 119 17.73 6.48 14.29
CA HIS A 119 16.47 6.40 15.01
C HIS A 119 16.05 4.93 15.21
N ARG A 120 15.59 4.60 16.42
CA ARG A 120 15.07 3.28 16.77
C ARG A 120 13.69 3.42 17.38
N GLU A 121 12.79 2.56 16.96
CA GLU A 121 11.42 2.54 17.48
C GLU A 121 10.82 1.14 17.45
N THR A 122 9.67 1.00 18.11
CA THR A 122 8.85 -0.21 18.05
C THR A 122 7.50 0.16 17.45
N LEU A 123 7.13 -0.52 16.36
CA LEU A 123 5.88 -0.28 15.63
C LEU A 123 5.05 -1.55 15.51
N HIS A 124 3.74 -1.36 15.39
CA HIS A 124 2.81 -2.40 14.95
C HIS A 124 2.35 -2.07 13.55
N PHE A 125 2.24 -3.09 12.70
CA PHE A 125 1.75 -2.94 11.34
C PHE A 125 0.47 -3.74 11.16
N LEU A 126 -0.54 -3.15 10.54
CA LEU A 126 -1.72 -3.88 10.09
C LEU A 126 -1.34 -4.75 8.88
N VAL A 127 -1.84 -5.98 8.84
CA VAL A 127 -1.45 -6.95 7.81
C VAL A 127 -2.39 -6.85 6.61
N ILE A 128 -1.83 -6.56 5.43
CA ILE A 128 -2.56 -6.44 4.15
C ILE A 128 -1.95 -7.35 3.07
N GLN A 129 -2.58 -7.43 1.91
CA GLN A 129 -2.02 -8.01 0.69
C GLN A 129 -1.52 -6.89 -0.23
N ALA A 130 -0.21 -6.64 -0.23
CA ALA A 130 0.42 -5.57 -0.97
C ALA A 130 1.82 -5.98 -1.46
N PRO A 131 1.92 -6.97 -2.36
CA PRO A 131 3.21 -7.58 -2.73
C PRO A 131 4.19 -6.59 -3.38
N ALA A 132 3.69 -5.53 -4.03
CA ALA A 132 4.52 -4.49 -4.65
C ALA A 132 5.08 -3.46 -3.64
N THR A 133 4.47 -3.35 -2.46
CA THR A 133 4.76 -2.34 -1.44
C THR A 133 4.73 -3.02 -0.06
N PRO A 134 5.71 -3.89 0.24
CA PRO A 134 5.58 -4.85 1.34
C PRO A 134 5.66 -4.24 2.74
N LEU A 135 6.07 -2.98 2.86
CA LEU A 135 6.10 -2.21 4.08
C LEU A 135 5.71 -0.77 3.78
N ILE A 136 4.75 -0.22 4.52
CA ILE A 136 4.21 1.13 4.33
C ILE A 136 4.22 1.85 5.68
N LEU A 137 4.87 3.01 5.74
CA LEU A 137 4.74 3.97 6.83
C LEU A 137 3.64 4.95 6.44
N GLY A 138 2.51 4.83 7.13
CA GLY A 138 1.31 5.62 6.88
C GLY A 138 1.26 6.90 7.70
N HIS A 139 0.15 7.63 7.56
CA HIS A 139 -0.17 8.88 8.25
C HIS A 139 0.06 8.82 9.76
N SER A 140 -0.28 7.71 10.42
CA SER A 140 -0.06 7.56 11.87
C SER A 140 1.43 7.64 12.29
N TRP A 141 2.35 7.25 11.41
CA TRP A 141 3.79 7.44 11.62
C TRP A 141 4.20 8.91 11.40
N PHE A 142 3.70 9.55 10.34
CA PHE A 142 3.97 10.98 10.09
C PHE A 142 3.48 11.88 11.21
N CYS A 143 2.28 11.65 11.76
CA CYS A 143 1.75 12.44 12.88
C CYS A 143 2.58 12.30 14.15
N ARG A 144 3.21 11.14 14.35
CA ARG A 144 4.03 10.89 15.55
C ARG A 144 5.39 11.56 15.45
N HIS A 145 5.97 11.59 14.26
CA HIS A 145 7.36 11.96 14.06
C HIS A 145 7.56 13.34 13.42
N GLU A 146 6.53 13.90 12.80
CA GLU A 146 6.55 15.19 12.09
C GLU A 146 7.81 15.40 11.24
N PRO A 147 8.16 14.46 10.33
CA PRO A 147 9.44 14.51 9.64
C PRO A 147 9.50 15.69 8.66
N HIS A 148 10.67 16.33 8.61
CA HIS A 148 10.95 17.33 7.59
C HIS A 148 11.37 16.65 6.27
N ILE A 149 10.53 16.77 5.23
CA ILE A 149 10.82 16.22 3.90
C ILE A 149 11.25 17.35 2.98
N SER A 150 12.52 17.31 2.55
CA SER A 150 13.01 18.20 1.49
C SER A 150 12.99 17.47 0.15
N TRP A 151 12.16 17.96 -0.77
CA TRP A 151 12.03 17.41 -2.12
C TRP A 151 13.08 17.95 -3.09
N SER A 152 13.88 18.92 -2.67
CA SER A 152 14.91 19.52 -3.53
C SER A 152 16.01 18.50 -3.81
N THR A 153 16.11 18.07 -5.06
CA THR A 153 17.31 17.43 -5.59
C THR A 153 18.36 18.51 -5.85
N SER A 154 19.33 18.68 -4.95
CA SER A 154 20.61 19.28 -5.39
C SER A 154 21.39 18.26 -6.19
#